data_AF-A0A954QQM8-F1
#
_entry.id   AF-A0A954QQM8-F1
#
_cell.length_a   1.000
_cell.length_b   1.000
_cell.length_c   1.000
_cell.angle_alpha   90.00
_cell.angle_beta   90.00
_cell.angle_gamma   90.00
#
_symmetry.space_group_name_H-M   'P 1'
#
loop_
_entity.id
_entity.type
_entity.pdbx_description
1 polymer ?
#
loop_
_entity_poly.entity_id
_entity_poly.type
_entity_poly.pdbx_seq_one_letter_code
_entity_poly.pdbx_strand_id
1 'polypeptide(L)'
;MLANASAGPWTELTATGGHPAANGQGTPEVQWTVRRWVSDEEGEFSIEGLLNNGSANGDGTIGRIFVDGTEVWSELSNGTSVPVDLLVNLAVGSVVDFAIDPDGAGNYNVADPTSVDLIADGNDGTTFYFTISHAPILFVPTGGLPGDFNGDGQLDAADIDALTMESATGGNGAIYDLNNDSKVDQLDITRWIRDLKNSWVGDANLDGQFNTSDLVVLFSAGTYENGAAAVWSTGDFTGDGLFTTTDLVAALSDGGYEAGERAAVAAVPEPSSILLLAAGLLGLAARRRR
;
A
#
# COMPACT_ATOMS: atom_id res chain seq x y z
N MET A 1 -5.69 -35.43 46.71
CA MET A 1 -6.34 -34.44 45.83
C MET A 1 -5.29 -33.99 44.84
N LEU A 2 -5.38 -34.46 43.60
CA LEU A 2 -4.53 -34.01 42.51
C LEU A 2 -4.98 -32.57 42.18
N ALA A 3 -4.03 -31.65 42.05
CA ALA A 3 -4.29 -30.29 41.60
C ALA A 3 -5.02 -30.33 40.26
N ASN A 4 -6.17 -29.67 40.16
CA ASN A 4 -6.84 -29.42 38.89
C ASN A 4 -5.88 -28.59 38.01
N ALA A 5 -5.31 -29.22 36.99
CA ALA A 5 -4.65 -28.52 35.90
C ALA A 5 -5.74 -27.99 34.96
N SER A 6 -6.13 -26.72 35.12
CA SER A 6 -6.79 -25.87 34.12
C SER A 6 -7.28 -24.59 34.84
N ALA A 7 -6.32 -23.74 35.19
CA ALA A 7 -6.59 -22.36 35.58
C ALA A 7 -5.53 -21.53 34.86
N GLY A 8 -5.99 -20.55 34.07
CA GLY A 8 -5.15 -19.62 33.32
C GLY A 8 -4.25 -18.75 34.21
N PRO A 9 -3.57 -17.75 33.63
CA PRO A 9 -3.77 -17.21 32.28
C PRO A 9 -3.09 -18.05 31.18
N TRP A 10 -3.73 -18.09 30.00
CA TRP A 10 -3.21 -18.74 28.79
C TRP A 10 -2.78 -17.74 27.73
N THR A 11 -2.21 -16.62 28.16
CA THR A 11 -1.68 -15.64 27.23
C THR A 11 -0.55 -16.27 26.42
N GLU A 12 -0.73 -16.31 25.11
CA GLU A 12 0.16 -17.00 24.20
C GLU A 12 0.39 -16.16 22.95
N LEU A 13 1.65 -16.07 22.51
CA LEU A 13 1.99 -15.53 21.20
C LEU A 13 2.33 -16.69 20.27
N THR A 14 1.69 -16.74 19.11
CA THR A 14 1.96 -17.74 18.07
C THR A 14 2.57 -17.07 16.84
N ALA A 15 3.03 -17.84 15.86
CA ALA A 15 3.63 -17.29 14.64
C ALA A 15 2.69 -16.32 13.90
N THR A 16 1.38 -16.61 13.90
CA THR A 16 0.34 -15.92 13.12
C THR A 16 -0.68 -15.17 13.98
N GLY A 17 -0.43 -14.97 15.27
CA GLY A 17 -1.37 -14.30 16.18
C GLY A 17 -1.09 -14.64 17.63
N GLY A 18 -2.12 -14.98 18.38
CA GLY A 18 -2.00 -15.31 19.80
C GLY A 18 -3.33 -15.51 20.50
N HIS A 19 -3.29 -15.46 21.82
CA HIS A 19 -4.43 -15.57 22.70
C HIS A 19 -4.25 -14.53 23.80
N PRO A 20 -5.11 -13.50 23.93
CA PRO A 20 -5.10 -12.62 25.09
C PRO A 20 -5.73 -13.39 26.28
N ALA A 21 -5.59 -12.91 27.50
CA ALA A 21 -6.32 -13.50 28.62
C ALA A 21 -6.88 -12.42 29.51
N ALA A 22 -8.19 -12.43 29.72
CA ALA A 22 -8.83 -11.85 30.88
C ALA A 22 -9.73 -12.95 31.46
N ASN A 23 -10.14 -12.79 32.74
CA ASN A 23 -11.14 -13.47 33.61
C ASN A 23 -11.67 -14.91 33.33
N GLY A 24 -11.39 -15.52 32.20
CA GLY A 24 -11.33 -16.95 31.96
C GLY A 24 -10.36 -17.65 32.91
N GLN A 25 -10.91 -18.12 34.03
CA GLN A 25 -10.39 -19.18 34.91
C GLN A 25 -9.61 -18.79 36.17
N GLY A 26 -10.18 -17.88 36.97
CA GLY A 26 -9.97 -17.88 38.42
C GLY A 26 -8.99 -16.84 38.96
N THR A 27 -8.52 -15.93 38.11
CA THR A 27 -7.69 -14.79 38.53
C THR A 27 -8.14 -13.51 37.78
N PRO A 28 -8.05 -12.32 38.41
CA PRO A 28 -8.61 -11.08 37.85
C PRO A 28 -7.65 -10.34 36.89
N GLU A 29 -6.49 -10.91 36.56
CA GLU A 29 -5.51 -10.25 35.71
C GLU A 29 -5.96 -10.19 34.25
N VAL A 30 -5.69 -9.05 33.62
CA VAL A 30 -5.84 -8.82 32.18
C VAL A 30 -4.46 -8.85 31.55
N GLN A 31 -4.31 -9.64 30.50
CA GLN A 31 -3.06 -9.87 29.78
C GLN A 31 -3.31 -9.76 28.28
N TRP A 32 -2.72 -8.74 27.69
CA TRP A 32 -2.70 -8.57 26.25
C TRP A 32 -1.54 -9.35 25.66
N THR A 33 -1.75 -9.91 24.47
CA THR A 33 -0.64 -10.47 23.70
C THR A 33 -0.10 -9.39 22.78
N VAL A 34 1.20 -9.08 22.87
CA VAL A 34 1.83 -8.01 22.07
C VAL A 34 3.00 -8.56 21.27
N ARG A 35 3.02 -8.27 19.97
CA ARG A 35 4.20 -8.42 19.11
C ARG A 35 4.74 -7.04 18.78
N ARG A 36 6.05 -6.86 19.01
CA ARG A 36 6.74 -5.60 18.72
C ARG A 36 7.62 -5.74 17.49
N TRP A 37 7.56 -4.75 16.61
CA TRP A 37 8.55 -4.50 15.58
C TRP A 37 9.19 -3.12 15.82
N VAL A 38 10.45 -2.98 15.42
CA VAL A 38 11.19 -1.71 15.54
C VAL A 38 11.78 -1.41 14.18
N SER A 39 11.52 -0.22 13.65
CA SER A 39 12.01 0.18 12.35
C SER A 39 13.52 0.40 12.39
N ASP A 40 14.24 -0.15 11.42
CA ASP A 40 15.65 0.14 11.14
C ASP A 40 15.82 1.21 10.06
N GLU A 41 14.73 1.64 9.44
CA GLU A 41 14.68 2.61 8.34
C GLU A 41 13.68 3.75 8.65
N GLU A 42 13.81 4.87 7.95
CA GLU A 42 12.89 6.00 8.01
C GLU A 42 12.07 6.05 6.72
N GLY A 43 10.77 6.36 6.82
CA GLY A 43 9.89 6.51 5.66
C GLY A 43 8.43 6.18 5.96
N GLU A 44 7.63 6.17 4.90
CA GLU A 44 6.23 5.74 4.96
C GLU A 44 6.12 4.23 4.68
N PHE A 45 5.42 3.53 5.57
CA PHE A 45 5.23 2.09 5.53
C PHE A 45 3.75 1.76 5.42
N SER A 46 3.44 0.72 4.64
CA SER A 46 2.14 0.07 4.68
C SER A 46 2.19 -1.12 5.63
N ILE A 47 1.18 -1.20 6.48
CA ILE A 47 0.91 -2.32 7.36
C ILE A 47 -0.36 -2.99 6.84
N GLU A 48 -0.19 -4.13 6.19
CA GLU A 48 -1.29 -4.93 5.66
C GLU A 48 -1.42 -6.23 6.45
N GLY A 49 -2.63 -6.68 6.73
CA GLY A 49 -2.80 -7.87 7.56
C GLY A 49 -4.23 -8.31 7.75
N LEU A 50 -4.42 -9.24 8.68
CA LEU A 50 -5.72 -9.77 9.03
C LEU A 50 -5.82 -10.02 10.52
N LEU A 51 -6.86 -9.47 11.14
CA LEU A 51 -7.35 -9.84 12.46
C LEU A 51 -8.50 -10.84 12.29
N ASN A 52 -8.45 -11.95 12.99
CA ASN A 52 -9.51 -12.96 12.97
C ASN A 52 -9.55 -13.78 14.27
N ASN A 53 -10.56 -13.51 15.09
CA ASN A 53 -11.05 -14.39 16.13
C ASN A 53 -12.05 -15.37 15.49
N GLY A 54 -11.58 -16.57 15.13
CA GLY A 54 -12.32 -17.50 14.25
C GLY A 54 -13.49 -18.25 14.91
N SER A 55 -13.66 -18.08 16.22
CA SER A 55 -14.68 -18.74 17.02
C SER A 55 -15.48 -17.68 17.75
N ALA A 56 -16.72 -17.42 17.33
CA ALA A 56 -17.63 -16.45 17.98
C ALA A 56 -18.12 -16.86 19.38
N ASN A 57 -17.33 -17.65 20.11
CA ASN A 57 -17.63 -18.11 21.46
C ASN A 57 -17.07 -17.10 22.44
N GLY A 58 -17.93 -16.26 23.01
CA GLY A 58 -17.50 -15.11 23.81
C GLY A 58 -17.98 -13.81 23.17
N ASP A 59 -17.33 -12.71 23.50
CA ASP A 59 -17.57 -11.39 22.94
C ASP A 59 -16.49 -10.93 21.94
N GLY A 60 -15.38 -11.68 21.84
CA GLY A 60 -14.37 -11.60 20.78
C GLY A 60 -13.05 -11.00 21.26
N THR A 61 -12.23 -10.53 20.33
CA THR A 61 -10.99 -9.80 20.66
C THR A 61 -10.88 -8.51 19.89
N ILE A 62 -10.22 -7.53 20.49
CA ILE A 62 -9.82 -6.30 19.81
C ILE A 62 -8.37 -6.45 19.35
N GLY A 63 -8.12 -6.24 18.06
CA GLY A 63 -6.76 -6.03 17.57
C GLY A 63 -6.43 -4.54 17.66
N ARG A 64 -5.22 -4.20 18.09
CA ARG A 64 -4.75 -2.81 18.20
C ARG A 64 -3.35 -2.67 17.60
N ILE A 65 -3.08 -1.51 17.03
CA ILE A 65 -1.75 -1.14 16.52
C ILE A 65 -1.36 0.20 17.13
N PHE A 66 -0.16 0.24 17.70
CA PHE A 66 0.44 1.46 18.25
C PHE A 66 1.74 1.79 17.52
N VAL A 67 1.95 3.07 17.24
CA VAL A 67 3.22 3.62 16.74
C VAL A 67 3.76 4.58 17.78
N ASP A 68 4.95 4.30 18.31
CA ASP A 68 5.61 5.08 19.35
C ASP A 68 4.71 5.34 20.58
N GLY A 69 3.88 4.34 20.91
CA GLY A 69 2.92 4.38 22.01
C GLY A 69 1.59 5.08 21.70
N THR A 70 1.40 5.63 20.50
CA THR A 70 0.15 6.23 20.04
C THR A 70 -0.69 5.18 19.30
N GLU A 71 -1.95 4.99 19.69
CA GLU A 71 -2.86 4.07 18.98
C GLU A 71 -3.21 4.65 17.61
N VAL A 72 -2.99 3.87 16.55
CA VAL A 72 -3.24 4.26 15.15
C VAL A 72 -4.31 3.41 14.48
N TRP A 73 -4.63 2.25 15.05
CA TRP A 73 -5.68 1.36 14.56
C TRP A 73 -6.22 0.49 15.69
N SER A 74 -7.54 0.24 15.69
CA SER A 74 -8.20 -0.66 16.63
C SER A 74 -9.51 -1.17 16.02
N GLU A 75 -9.71 -2.49 15.99
CA GLU A 75 -10.95 -3.10 15.50
C GLU A 75 -11.33 -4.36 16.29
N LEU A 76 -12.64 -4.61 16.40
CA LEU A 76 -13.20 -5.81 17.01
C LEU A 76 -13.33 -6.94 15.97
N SER A 77 -12.91 -8.14 16.36
CA SER A 77 -13.20 -9.38 15.64
C SER A 77 -13.89 -10.37 16.58
N ASN A 78 -15.07 -10.86 16.16
CA ASN A 78 -15.86 -11.87 16.89
C ASN A 78 -16.53 -12.81 15.87
N GLY A 79 -15.86 -13.91 15.53
CA GLY A 79 -16.28 -14.80 14.44
C GLY A 79 -16.18 -14.19 13.04
N THR A 80 -15.51 -13.06 12.90
CA THR A 80 -15.36 -12.30 11.65
C THR A 80 -13.89 -12.05 11.35
N SER A 81 -13.54 -11.88 10.09
CA SER A 81 -12.21 -11.43 9.70
C SER A 81 -12.23 -9.94 9.40
N VAL A 82 -11.28 -9.20 9.95
CA VAL A 82 -11.11 -7.76 9.75
C VAL A 82 -9.75 -7.52 9.10
N PRO A 83 -9.69 -6.94 7.89
CA PRO A 83 -8.42 -6.59 7.26
C PRO A 83 -7.75 -5.43 8.00
N VAL A 84 -6.43 -5.44 8.01
CA VAL A 84 -5.60 -4.27 8.34
C VAL A 84 -5.07 -3.72 7.02
N ASP A 85 -5.23 -2.42 6.84
CA ASP A 85 -4.67 -1.64 5.74
C ASP A 85 -4.42 -0.23 6.29
N LEU A 86 -3.16 0.06 6.61
CA LEU A 86 -2.77 1.28 7.32
C LEU A 86 -1.42 1.81 6.80
N LEU A 87 -1.39 3.11 6.51
CA LEU A 87 -0.15 3.85 6.25
C LEU A 87 0.37 4.51 7.53
N VAL A 88 1.66 4.38 7.79
CA VAL A 88 2.35 4.99 8.93
C VAL A 88 3.67 5.61 8.50
N ASN A 89 4.00 6.78 9.04
CA ASN A 89 5.31 7.39 8.85
C ASN A 89 6.20 7.05 10.06
N LEU A 90 7.33 6.42 9.81
CA LEU A 90 8.22 5.87 10.83
C LEU A 90 9.61 6.50 10.72
N ALA A 91 10.25 6.75 11.86
CA ALA A 91 11.65 7.08 11.93
C ALA A 91 12.48 5.82 12.23
N VAL A 92 13.79 5.88 12.01
CA VAL A 92 14.72 4.86 12.52
C VAL A 92 14.55 4.76 14.04
N GLY A 93 14.22 3.57 14.53
CA GLY A 93 13.95 3.29 15.94
C GLY A 93 12.49 3.45 16.37
N SER A 94 11.58 3.88 15.48
CA SER A 94 10.14 3.89 15.78
C SER A 94 9.66 2.49 16.14
N VAL A 95 8.82 2.41 17.17
CA VAL A 95 8.29 1.15 17.71
C VAL A 95 6.87 0.95 17.23
N VAL A 96 6.60 -0.18 16.59
CA VAL A 96 5.25 -0.61 16.20
C VAL A 96 4.82 -1.82 17.03
N ASP A 97 3.79 -1.64 17.86
CA ASP A 97 3.23 -2.69 18.70
C ASP A 97 1.89 -3.17 18.15
N PHE A 98 1.79 -4.48 17.92
CA PHE A 98 0.59 -5.18 17.51
C PHE A 98 0.03 -5.94 18.70
N ALA A 99 -1.07 -5.46 19.26
CA ALA A 99 -1.67 -6.02 20.46
C ALA A 99 -2.99 -6.74 20.17
N ILE A 100 -3.22 -7.84 20.87
CA ILE A 100 -4.51 -8.50 20.97
C ILE A 100 -5.01 -8.28 22.39
N ASP A 101 -6.17 -7.65 22.49
CA ASP A 101 -6.85 -7.22 23.71
C ASP A 101 -8.08 -8.14 23.95
N PRO A 102 -8.24 -8.69 25.17
CA PRO A 102 -9.36 -9.57 25.50
C PRO A 102 -10.70 -8.84 25.73
N ASP A 103 -10.78 -7.51 25.63
CA ASP A 103 -12.00 -6.73 25.91
C ASP A 103 -13.20 -7.06 25.01
N GLY A 104 -12.97 -7.66 23.84
CA GLY A 104 -14.06 -8.06 22.93
C GLY A 104 -15.02 -6.92 22.56
N ALA A 105 -16.32 -7.16 22.70
CA ALA A 105 -17.36 -6.15 22.42
C ALA A 105 -17.61 -5.19 23.60
N GLY A 106 -16.68 -5.18 24.57
CA GLY A 106 -16.66 -4.35 25.74
C GLY A 106 -16.52 -2.84 25.46
N ASN A 107 -16.47 -2.08 26.56
CA ASN A 107 -16.38 -0.63 26.53
C ASN A 107 -14.98 -0.17 26.98
N TYR A 108 -13.89 -0.79 26.48
CA TYR A 108 -12.55 -0.34 26.83
C TYR A 108 -12.37 1.17 26.61
N ASN A 109 -11.99 1.84 27.69
CA ASN A 109 -11.72 3.24 27.76
C ASN A 109 -10.21 3.39 27.83
N VAL A 110 -9.61 3.89 26.76
CA VAL A 110 -8.17 4.18 26.70
C VAL A 110 -7.67 5.10 27.82
N ALA A 111 -8.56 5.92 28.42
CA ALA A 111 -8.24 6.79 29.56
C ALA A 111 -8.40 6.11 30.93
N ASP A 112 -9.00 4.92 30.98
CA ASP A 112 -9.16 4.08 32.16
C ASP A 112 -8.85 2.61 31.80
N PRO A 113 -7.57 2.19 31.88
CA PRO A 113 -7.15 0.84 31.52
C PRO A 113 -7.81 -0.28 32.35
N THR A 114 -8.59 0.06 33.38
CA THR A 114 -9.34 -0.90 34.21
C THR A 114 -10.77 -1.13 33.73
N SER A 115 -11.21 -0.42 32.68
CA SER A 115 -12.56 -0.56 32.14
C SER A 115 -12.74 -1.77 31.20
N VAL A 116 -11.71 -2.62 31.08
CA VAL A 116 -11.77 -3.85 30.27
C VAL A 116 -12.94 -4.69 30.75
N ASP A 117 -13.84 -5.07 29.85
CA ASP A 117 -14.89 -6.04 30.11
C ASP A 117 -14.23 -7.39 30.37
N LEU A 118 -14.62 -7.99 31.49
CA LEU A 118 -14.08 -9.24 31.99
C LEU A 118 -15.07 -10.39 31.74
N ILE A 119 -16.09 -10.19 30.90
CA ILE A 119 -17.17 -11.16 30.69
C ILE A 119 -16.94 -11.88 29.36
N ALA A 120 -16.75 -13.21 29.45
CA ALA A 120 -16.72 -14.13 28.31
C ALA A 120 -15.46 -14.09 27.42
N ASP A 121 -14.34 -13.72 28.04
CA ASP A 121 -12.95 -13.58 27.54
C ASP A 121 -12.09 -14.87 27.63
N GLY A 122 -12.75 -16.03 27.68
CA GLY A 122 -12.11 -17.31 28.04
C GLY A 122 -11.67 -18.19 26.88
N ASN A 123 -11.89 -17.80 25.62
CA ASN A 123 -11.62 -18.65 24.45
C ASN A 123 -11.36 -17.83 23.17
N ASP A 124 -10.18 -17.25 23.10
CA ASP A 124 -9.88 -16.13 22.20
C ASP A 124 -8.63 -16.39 21.36
N GLY A 125 -8.53 -17.60 20.82
CA GLY A 125 -7.54 -17.91 19.79
C GLY A 125 -7.72 -16.98 18.61
N THR A 126 -6.82 -16.01 18.47
CA THR A 126 -6.90 -14.94 17.49
C THR A 126 -5.73 -15.03 16.52
N THR A 127 -6.05 -15.09 15.24
CA THR A 127 -5.08 -14.88 14.17
C THR A 127 -4.91 -13.38 13.99
N PHE A 128 -3.68 -12.90 14.12
CA PHE A 128 -3.32 -11.51 13.87
C PHE A 128 -1.92 -11.47 13.27
N TYR A 129 -1.86 -11.47 11.95
CA TYR A 129 -0.62 -11.41 11.19
C TYR A 129 -0.64 -10.20 10.26
N PHE A 130 0.55 -9.76 9.90
CA PHE A 130 0.77 -8.56 9.12
C PHE A 130 2.05 -8.69 8.31
N THR A 131 2.08 -7.95 7.22
CA THR A 131 3.26 -7.62 6.45
C THR A 131 3.50 -6.13 6.67
N ILE A 132 4.74 -5.79 7.03
CA ILE A 132 5.20 -4.41 6.99
C ILE A 132 6.07 -4.33 5.75
N SER A 133 5.68 -3.47 4.83
CA SER A 133 6.48 -3.13 3.68
C SER A 133 6.58 -1.61 3.61
N HIS A 134 7.60 -1.12 2.90
CA HIS A 134 7.49 0.23 2.36
C HIS A 134 6.12 0.38 1.73
N ALA A 135 5.47 1.51 2.00
CA ALA A 135 4.18 1.75 1.40
C ALA A 135 4.33 1.52 -0.12
N PRO A 136 3.55 0.63 -0.75
CA PRO A 136 3.44 0.71 -2.20
C PRO A 136 3.04 2.15 -2.47
N ILE A 137 3.65 2.82 -3.45
CA ILE A 137 3.31 4.21 -3.77
C ILE A 137 1.83 4.24 -4.20
N LEU A 138 0.99 4.45 -3.19
CA LEU A 138 -0.42 4.73 -3.15
C LEU A 138 -0.52 5.95 -2.22
N PHE A 139 0.19 7.00 -2.62
CA PHE A 139 -0.28 8.37 -2.51
C PHE A 139 -0.22 9.11 -1.16
N VAL A 140 0.33 10.31 -1.21
CA VAL A 140 0.31 11.34 -0.17
C VAL A 140 -1.15 11.69 0.23
N PRO A 141 -1.47 11.84 1.54
CA PRO A 141 -2.79 12.26 2.01
C PRO A 141 -3.05 13.77 1.79
N THR A 142 -2.75 14.30 0.60
CA THR A 142 -3.20 15.61 0.11
C THR A 142 -3.97 15.58 -1.21
N GLY A 143 -4.19 14.42 -1.85
CA GLY A 143 -5.18 14.36 -2.93
C GLY A 143 -4.69 14.57 -4.37
N GLY A 144 -3.40 14.80 -4.65
CA GLY A 144 -2.88 15.11 -6.01
C GLY A 144 -2.23 13.92 -6.72
N LEU A 145 -2.69 13.59 -7.94
CA LEU A 145 -2.34 12.39 -8.76
C LEU A 145 -0.84 12.03 -8.66
N PRO A 146 -0.42 10.74 -8.52
CA PRO A 146 1.02 10.45 -8.48
C PRO A 146 1.65 10.89 -9.80
N GLY A 147 2.74 11.66 -9.73
CA GLY A 147 3.36 12.29 -10.89
C GLY A 147 2.84 13.69 -11.21
N ASP A 148 1.83 14.22 -10.50
CA ASP A 148 1.38 15.61 -10.57
C ASP A 148 2.29 16.46 -9.66
N PHE A 149 3.35 17.00 -10.24
CA PHE A 149 4.37 17.72 -9.49
C PHE A 149 3.99 19.18 -9.25
N ASN A 150 3.03 19.70 -10.03
CA ASN A 150 2.57 21.08 -9.92
C ASN A 150 1.31 21.23 -9.03
N GLY A 151 0.65 20.12 -8.71
CA GLY A 151 -0.51 20.02 -7.81
C GLY A 151 -1.83 20.48 -8.44
N ASP A 152 -1.96 20.48 -9.76
CA ASP A 152 -3.16 20.95 -10.48
C ASP A 152 -4.21 19.85 -10.71
N GLY A 153 -3.92 18.62 -10.29
CA GLY A 153 -4.79 17.46 -10.39
C GLY A 153 -4.79 16.80 -11.77
N GLN A 154 -3.84 17.12 -12.64
CA GLN A 154 -3.67 16.49 -13.96
C GLN A 154 -2.27 15.88 -14.09
N LEU A 155 -2.13 14.91 -14.98
CA LEU A 155 -0.83 14.39 -15.42
C LEU A 155 -0.61 14.87 -16.84
N ASP A 156 0.07 16.00 -16.96
CA ASP A 156 0.23 16.72 -18.22
C ASP A 156 1.68 17.07 -18.55
N ALA A 157 1.87 17.87 -19.60
CA ALA A 157 3.20 18.21 -20.10
C ALA A 157 4.02 18.96 -19.04
N ALA A 158 3.40 19.76 -18.17
CA ALA A 158 4.10 20.52 -17.15
C ALA A 158 4.82 19.59 -16.14
N ASP A 159 4.26 18.43 -15.86
CA ASP A 159 4.83 17.48 -14.93
C ASP A 159 6.02 16.73 -15.53
N ILE A 160 5.84 16.12 -16.71
CA ILE A 160 6.89 15.35 -17.36
C ILE A 160 8.02 16.24 -17.90
N ASP A 161 7.72 17.50 -18.27
CA ASP A 161 8.74 18.51 -18.58
C ASP A 161 9.56 18.88 -17.33
N ALA A 162 8.93 18.96 -16.15
CA ALA A 162 9.65 19.19 -14.90
C ALA A 162 10.53 17.99 -14.51
N LEU A 163 10.05 16.76 -14.70
CA LEU A 163 10.80 15.54 -14.43
C LEU A 163 12.03 15.40 -15.36
N THR A 164 11.84 15.59 -16.67
CA THR A 164 12.95 15.55 -17.64
C THR A 164 13.97 16.66 -17.39
N MET A 165 13.52 17.85 -16.99
CA MET A 165 14.41 18.94 -16.60
C MET A 165 15.21 18.63 -15.32
N GLU A 166 14.58 18.06 -14.29
CA GLU A 166 15.28 17.65 -13.07
C GLU A 166 16.37 16.62 -13.39
N SER A 167 16.02 15.57 -14.15
CA SER A 167 16.95 14.55 -14.64
C SER A 167 18.13 15.17 -15.40
N ALA A 168 17.86 16.08 -16.34
CA ALA A 168 18.87 16.73 -17.17
C ALA A 168 19.87 17.58 -16.34
N THR A 169 19.40 18.15 -15.24
CA THR A 169 20.25 18.92 -14.31
C THR A 169 21.01 18.03 -13.31
N GLY A 170 20.72 16.73 -13.26
CA GLY A 170 21.23 15.80 -12.26
C GLY A 170 20.68 16.05 -10.85
N GLY A 171 19.51 16.68 -10.77
CA GLY A 171 18.77 16.85 -9.51
C GLY A 171 18.26 15.50 -9.00
N ASN A 172 17.95 15.43 -7.71
CA ASN A 172 17.39 14.22 -7.09
C ASN A 172 16.27 14.61 -6.11
N GLY A 173 15.43 15.56 -6.52
CA GLY A 173 14.28 15.99 -5.73
C GLY A 173 13.38 14.79 -5.44
N ALA A 174 13.09 14.54 -4.16
CA ALA A 174 12.30 13.38 -3.73
C ALA A 174 10.90 13.30 -4.33
N ILE A 175 10.34 14.43 -4.82
CA ILE A 175 9.06 14.42 -5.53
C ILE A 175 9.17 13.80 -6.92
N TYR A 176 10.34 13.84 -7.55
CA TYR A 176 10.60 13.35 -8.91
C TYR A 176 11.15 11.92 -8.93
N ASP A 177 11.65 11.43 -7.79
CA ASP A 177 12.07 10.03 -7.59
C ASP A 177 10.82 9.16 -7.42
N LEU A 178 10.35 8.57 -8.53
CA LEU A 178 9.11 7.79 -8.58
C LEU A 178 9.36 6.32 -8.24
N ASN A 179 10.61 5.86 -8.33
CA ASN A 179 10.98 4.46 -8.08
C ASN A 179 11.61 4.23 -6.68
N ASN A 180 11.83 5.30 -5.91
CA ASN A 180 12.44 5.36 -4.59
C ASN A 180 13.88 4.83 -4.53
N ASP A 181 14.68 5.05 -5.58
CA ASP A 181 16.10 4.65 -5.63
C ASP A 181 17.08 5.79 -5.28
N SER A 182 16.54 6.93 -4.83
CA SER A 182 17.26 8.17 -4.50
C SER A 182 17.91 8.85 -5.70
N LYS A 183 17.50 8.51 -6.92
CA LYS A 183 17.90 9.19 -8.14
C LYS A 183 16.68 9.66 -8.91
N VAL A 184 16.89 10.65 -9.77
CA VAL A 184 15.92 11.05 -10.78
C VAL A 184 16.55 10.76 -12.13
N ASP A 185 16.11 9.68 -12.77
CA ASP A 185 16.68 9.22 -14.04
C ASP A 185 15.63 8.61 -15.00
N GLN A 186 16.12 7.90 -16.02
CA GLN A 186 15.27 7.29 -17.04
C GLN A 186 14.22 6.33 -16.46
N LEU A 187 14.49 5.70 -15.31
CA LEU A 187 13.55 4.81 -14.66
C LEU A 187 12.33 5.58 -14.16
N ASP A 188 12.50 6.80 -13.66
CA ASP A 188 11.41 7.67 -13.21
C ASP A 188 10.61 8.19 -14.39
N ILE A 189 11.28 8.66 -15.44
CA ILE A 189 10.63 9.10 -16.69
C ILE A 189 9.79 7.95 -17.27
N THR A 190 10.36 6.75 -17.32
CA THR A 190 9.67 5.55 -17.82
C THR A 190 8.47 5.21 -16.94
N ARG A 191 8.60 5.31 -15.62
CA ARG A 191 7.50 5.06 -14.69
C ARG A 191 6.37 6.08 -14.84
N TRP A 192 6.70 7.37 -14.97
CA TRP A 192 5.71 8.42 -15.17
C TRP A 192 4.90 8.18 -16.44
N ILE A 193 5.57 7.98 -17.59
CA ILE A 193 4.88 7.81 -18.87
C ILE A 193 4.12 6.48 -18.94
N ARG A 194 4.72 5.40 -18.41
CA ARG A 194 4.18 4.06 -18.61
C ARG A 194 3.16 3.64 -17.59
N ASP A 195 3.40 3.93 -16.32
CA ASP A 195 2.61 3.40 -15.21
C ASP A 195 1.57 4.43 -14.74
N LEU A 196 1.94 5.72 -14.70
CA LEU A 196 1.07 6.79 -14.19
C LEU A 196 0.19 7.36 -15.31
N LYS A 197 0.79 7.76 -16.43
CA LYS A 197 0.06 8.32 -17.58
C LYS A 197 -0.59 7.26 -18.47
N ASN A 198 -0.11 6.01 -18.40
CA ASN A 198 -0.50 4.91 -19.31
C ASN A 198 -0.38 5.30 -20.80
N SER A 199 0.78 5.86 -21.18
CA SER A 199 1.10 6.18 -22.57
C SER A 199 2.41 5.53 -23.03
N TRP A 200 2.87 5.94 -24.21
CA TRP A 200 4.06 5.48 -24.90
C TRP A 200 5.20 6.50 -24.79
N VAL A 201 6.43 6.00 -24.80
CA VAL A 201 7.60 6.86 -25.02
C VAL A 201 7.52 7.38 -26.45
N GLY A 202 7.49 8.70 -26.64
CA GLY A 202 7.29 9.34 -27.94
C GLY A 202 5.95 10.05 -28.11
N ASP A 203 4.96 9.80 -27.24
CA ASP A 203 3.73 10.58 -27.16
C ASP A 203 4.05 11.96 -26.56
N ALA A 204 4.31 12.92 -27.44
CA ALA A 204 4.77 14.25 -27.09
C ALA A 204 3.61 15.18 -26.69
N ASN A 205 2.42 14.93 -27.22
CA ASN A 205 1.23 15.73 -26.95
C ASN A 205 0.38 15.16 -25.79
N LEU A 206 0.74 13.97 -25.29
CA LEU A 206 0.13 13.25 -24.18
C LEU A 206 -1.34 12.85 -24.43
N ASP A 207 -1.69 12.57 -25.69
CA ASP A 207 -3.03 12.13 -26.11
C ASP A 207 -3.26 10.61 -25.97
N GLY A 208 -2.25 9.87 -25.49
CA GLY A 208 -2.29 8.44 -25.26
C GLY A 208 -1.77 7.60 -26.42
N GLN A 209 -1.35 8.22 -27.51
CA GLN A 209 -0.87 7.56 -28.72
C GLN A 209 0.46 8.15 -29.16
N PHE A 210 1.39 7.30 -29.61
CA PHE A 210 2.58 7.77 -30.30
C PHE A 210 2.37 7.61 -31.81
N ASN A 211 2.20 8.70 -32.53
CA ASN A 211 1.91 8.70 -33.96
C ASN A 211 2.55 9.91 -34.68
N THR A 212 2.21 10.07 -35.96
CA THR A 212 2.75 11.17 -36.78
C THR A 212 2.46 12.57 -36.20
N SER A 213 1.38 12.75 -35.44
CA SER A 213 1.04 14.06 -34.83
C SER A 213 2.04 14.49 -33.77
N ASP A 214 2.60 13.55 -33.00
CA ASP A 214 3.68 13.80 -32.05
C ASP A 214 4.93 14.27 -32.76
N LEU A 215 5.32 13.57 -33.84
CA LEU A 215 6.49 13.96 -34.63
C LEU A 215 6.32 15.37 -35.22
N VAL A 216 5.10 15.78 -35.60
CA VAL A 216 4.83 17.15 -36.03
C VAL A 216 5.06 18.14 -34.90
N VAL A 217 4.61 17.86 -33.67
CA VAL A 217 4.87 18.70 -32.49
C VAL A 217 6.38 18.84 -32.25
N LEU A 218 7.10 17.72 -32.21
CA LEU A 218 8.53 17.67 -31.95
C LEU A 218 9.36 18.45 -32.98
N PHE A 219 9.15 18.20 -34.27
CA PHE A 219 9.92 18.89 -35.31
C PHE A 219 9.49 20.34 -35.50
N SER A 220 8.29 20.73 -35.07
CA SER A 220 7.87 22.13 -35.04
C SER A 220 8.54 22.92 -33.91
N ALA A 221 8.95 22.27 -32.82
CA ALA A 221 9.72 22.90 -31.74
C ALA A 221 11.14 23.29 -32.20
N GLY A 222 11.70 22.56 -33.17
CA GLY A 222 12.96 22.91 -33.82
C GLY A 222 14.19 22.76 -32.91
N THR A 223 14.16 21.86 -31.93
CA THR A 223 15.24 21.53 -30.98
C THR A 223 16.09 20.32 -31.43
N TYR A 224 15.68 19.61 -32.48
CA TYR A 224 16.34 18.40 -32.94
C TYR A 224 17.77 18.64 -33.43
N GLU A 225 18.74 17.94 -32.82
CA GLU A 225 20.16 17.88 -33.24
C GLU A 225 20.82 19.27 -33.40
N ASN A 226 20.35 20.27 -32.65
CA ASN A 226 20.88 21.64 -32.75
C ASN A 226 21.50 22.16 -31.44
N GLY A 227 21.50 21.35 -30.39
CA GLY A 227 22.08 21.69 -29.08
C GLY A 227 21.25 22.69 -28.26
N ALA A 228 20.03 23.02 -28.69
CA ALA A 228 19.09 23.75 -27.85
C ALA A 228 18.56 22.84 -26.73
N ALA A 229 18.32 23.44 -25.55
CA ALA A 229 17.70 22.72 -24.45
C ALA A 229 16.31 22.22 -24.86
N ALA A 230 16.02 20.98 -24.51
CA ALA A 230 14.75 20.34 -24.70
C ALA A 230 14.23 19.77 -23.37
N VAL A 231 12.93 19.59 -23.34
CA VAL A 231 12.13 18.85 -22.35
C VAL A 231 11.26 17.85 -23.10
N TRP A 232 10.52 16.98 -22.40
CA TRP A 232 9.66 15.97 -23.01
C TRP A 232 8.80 16.50 -24.18
N SER A 233 8.05 17.58 -23.96
CA SER A 233 7.15 18.18 -24.95
C SER A 233 7.86 18.73 -26.20
N THR A 234 9.19 18.86 -26.14
CA THR A 234 10.06 19.31 -27.23
C THR A 234 11.08 18.25 -27.67
N GLY A 235 10.96 17.01 -27.18
CA GLY A 235 11.65 15.83 -27.70
C GLY A 235 12.71 15.20 -26.81
N ASP A 236 12.94 15.69 -25.60
CA ASP A 236 13.84 15.02 -24.64
C ASP A 236 13.10 13.84 -23.97
N PHE A 237 13.21 12.66 -24.56
CA PHE A 237 12.58 11.43 -24.04
C PHE A 237 13.51 10.63 -23.14
N THR A 238 14.79 11.02 -23.09
CA THR A 238 15.83 10.38 -22.27
C THR A 238 16.18 11.16 -21.00
N GLY A 239 15.64 12.37 -20.85
CA GLY A 239 15.90 13.25 -19.71
C GLY A 239 17.34 13.80 -19.68
N ASP A 240 18.00 13.92 -20.83
CA ASP A 240 19.38 14.43 -20.93
C ASP A 240 19.46 15.93 -21.29
N GLY A 241 18.30 16.57 -21.44
CA GLY A 241 18.14 17.98 -21.73
C GLY A 241 18.27 18.35 -23.20
N LEU A 242 18.36 17.37 -24.12
CA LEU A 242 18.51 17.59 -25.55
C LEU A 242 17.53 16.72 -26.34
N PHE A 243 17.11 17.21 -27.51
CA PHE A 243 16.38 16.38 -28.46
C PHE A 243 17.34 15.86 -29.54
N THR A 244 17.70 14.58 -29.46
CA THR A 244 18.67 13.94 -30.34
C THR A 244 18.11 12.67 -30.98
N THR A 245 18.91 12.05 -31.84
CA THR A 245 18.62 10.72 -32.38
C THR A 245 18.45 9.68 -31.27
N THR A 246 19.08 9.85 -30.10
CA THR A 246 18.96 8.92 -28.97
C THR A 246 17.53 8.86 -28.46
N ASP A 247 16.85 10.01 -28.38
CA ASP A 247 15.45 10.11 -27.95
C ASP A 247 14.51 9.45 -28.94
N LEU A 248 14.73 9.66 -30.24
CA LEU A 248 13.95 8.98 -31.28
C LEU A 248 14.17 7.47 -31.26
N VAL A 249 15.40 7.01 -30.99
CA VAL A 249 15.69 5.59 -30.83
C VAL A 249 14.98 5.04 -29.59
N ALA A 250 14.98 5.76 -28.47
CA ALA A 250 14.27 5.36 -27.25
C ALA A 250 12.75 5.23 -27.49
N ALA A 251 12.14 6.25 -28.11
CA ALA A 251 10.72 6.25 -28.45
C ALA A 251 10.33 5.13 -29.43
N LEU A 252 11.08 4.97 -30.52
CA LEU A 252 10.79 3.92 -31.51
C LEU A 252 11.06 2.51 -30.97
N SER A 253 12.03 2.36 -30.05
CA SER A 253 12.32 1.07 -29.41
C SER A 253 11.24 0.65 -28.41
N ASP A 254 10.42 1.59 -27.92
CA ASP A 254 9.25 1.29 -27.09
C ASP A 254 8.17 0.53 -27.87
N GLY A 255 8.16 0.67 -29.20
CA GLY A 255 7.25 -0.06 -30.09
C GLY A 255 5.83 0.50 -30.18
N GLY A 256 5.57 1.68 -29.60
CA GLY A 256 4.26 2.34 -29.59
C GLY A 256 3.88 3.07 -30.87
N TYR A 257 4.81 3.27 -31.82
CA TYR A 257 4.57 4.09 -33.00
C TYR A 257 3.46 3.51 -33.89
N GLU A 258 2.38 4.28 -34.07
CA GLU A 258 1.16 3.90 -34.80
C GLU A 258 0.48 2.62 -34.24
N ALA A 259 0.75 2.28 -32.97
CA ALA A 259 0.14 1.14 -32.28
C ALA A 259 -1.24 1.49 -31.68
N GLY A 260 -1.59 2.78 -31.61
CA GLY A 260 -2.81 3.29 -30.97
C GLY A 260 -2.65 3.45 -29.45
N GLU A 261 -3.77 3.58 -28.74
CA GLU A 261 -3.76 3.72 -27.29
C GLU A 261 -3.11 2.51 -26.61
N ARG A 262 -2.31 2.77 -25.57
CA ARG A 262 -1.70 1.70 -24.82
C ARG A 262 -2.77 0.93 -24.06
N ALA A 263 -2.84 -0.38 -24.32
CA ALA A 263 -3.79 -1.25 -23.64
C ALA A 263 -3.63 -1.08 -22.12
N ALA A 264 -4.69 -0.59 -21.48
CA ALA A 264 -4.71 -0.48 -20.03
C ALA A 264 -4.27 -1.82 -19.45
N VAL A 265 -3.31 -1.80 -18.54
CA VAL A 265 -2.95 -2.99 -17.76
C VAL A 265 -4.24 -3.41 -17.07
N ALA A 266 -4.88 -4.46 -17.58
CA ALA A 266 -6.10 -4.97 -16.97
C ALA A 266 -5.74 -5.26 -15.52
N ALA A 267 -6.42 -4.58 -14.58
CA ALA A 267 -6.39 -4.97 -13.19
C ALA A 267 -6.62 -6.49 -13.19
N VAL A 268 -5.61 -7.24 -12.74
CA VAL A 268 -5.66 -8.70 -12.72
C VAL A 268 -6.98 -9.05 -12.05
N PRO A 269 -7.92 -9.75 -12.71
CA PRO A 269 -9.18 -10.09 -12.09
C PRO A 269 -8.84 -10.78 -10.78
N GLU A 270 -9.25 -10.19 -9.66
CA GLU A 270 -9.07 -10.82 -8.36
C GLU A 270 -9.58 -12.25 -8.49
N PRO A 271 -8.78 -13.25 -8.09
CA PRO A 271 -9.06 -14.64 -8.41
C PRO A 271 -10.50 -14.94 -8.02
N SER A 272 -11.23 -15.64 -8.88
CA SER A 272 -12.64 -16.01 -8.74
C SER A 272 -12.99 -16.82 -7.48
N SER A 273 -12.10 -16.87 -6.50
CA SER A 273 -12.22 -17.35 -5.12
C SER A 273 -13.55 -16.97 -4.48
N ILE A 274 -13.99 -15.71 -4.61
CA ILE A 274 -15.27 -15.25 -4.03
C ILE A 274 -16.45 -15.90 -4.74
N LEU A 275 -16.39 -16.01 -6.08
CA LEU A 275 -17.44 -16.67 -6.87
C LEU A 275 -17.47 -18.18 -6.65
N LEU A 276 -16.32 -18.83 -6.51
CA LEU A 276 -16.20 -20.25 -6.20
C LEU A 276 -16.66 -20.56 -4.77
N LEU A 277 -16.38 -19.68 -3.82
CA LEU A 277 -16.86 -19.80 -2.45
C LEU A 277 -18.39 -19.64 -2.39
N ALA A 278 -18.94 -18.63 -3.07
CA ALA A 278 -20.39 -18.43 -3.15
C ALA A 278 -21.10 -19.62 -3.82
N ALA A 279 -20.55 -20.14 -4.93
CA ALA A 279 -21.08 -21.33 -5.60
C ALA A 279 -20.97 -22.60 -4.73
N GLY A 280 -19.88 -22.74 -3.99
CA GLY A 280 -19.67 -23.84 -3.03
C GLY A 280 -20.69 -23.81 -1.89
N LEU A 281 -20.95 -22.63 -1.31
CA LEU A 281 -21.93 -22.44 -0.25
C LEU A 281 -23.37 -22.73 -0.72
N LEU A 282 -23.72 -22.31 -1.94
CA LEU A 282 -25.02 -22.61 -2.55
C LEU A 282 -25.19 -24.11 -2.84
N GLY A 283 -24.13 -24.78 -3.32
CA GLY A 283 -24.13 -26.23 -3.53
C GLY A 283 -24.29 -27.02 -2.22
N LEU A 284 -23.63 -26.59 -1.14
CA LEU A 284 -23.77 -27.18 0.19
C LEU A 284 -25.16 -26.96 0.79
N ALA A 285 -25.74 -25.76 0.61
CA ALA A 285 -27.09 -25.45 1.06
C ALA A 285 -28.16 -26.27 0.30
N ALA A 286 -27.99 -26.47 -1.01
CA ALA A 286 -28.87 -27.32 -1.81
C ALA A 286 -28.77 -28.81 -1.45
N ARG A 287 -27.57 -29.29 -1.08
CA ARG A 287 -27.36 -30.66 -0.61
C ARG A 287 -27.95 -30.92 0.78
N ARG A 288 -28.04 -29.90 1.63
CA ARG A 288 -28.66 -29.99 2.97
C ARG A 288 -30.20 -30.04 2.95
N ARG A 289 -30.82 -29.70 1.82
CA ARG A 289 -32.29 -29.66 1.66
C ARG A 289 -32.89 -30.87 0.93
N ARG A 290 -32.06 -31.85 0.54
CA ARG A 290 -32.48 -33.15 -0.02
C ARG A 290 -32.16 -34.26 0.98
#